data_AF-A0A955Y7S7-F1
#
_entry.id   AF-A0A955Y7S7-F1
#
_cell.length_a   1.000
_cell.length_b   1.000
_cell.length_c   1.000
_cell.angle_alpha   90.00
_cell.angle_beta   90.00
_cell.angle_gamma   90.00
#
_symmetry.space_group_name_H-M   'P 1'
#
loop_
_entity.id
_entity.type
_entity.pdbx_description
1 polymer ?
#
loop_
_entity_poly.entity_id
_entity_poly.type
_entity_poly.pdbx_seq_one_letter_code
_entity_poly.pdbx_strand_id
1 'polypeptide(L)'
;RVDFGNDVFVGTLDYTPDGEAGTTGTFGSQLVVDGETGVLYVLDAGQVFVVDPAGPTVTPLALERSAESLAIDAARRRLFVALATDGSGAVVTALDLDDLTAGETVVLGNQIHRMVVDPDSGRLFANVRVSTSWTTRVYALESDLSEVPWVLELAADPVATGSSSHAWPAVGGGRLVVASPATLDGGQSRLDVYALP
;
A
#
# COMPACT_ATOMS: atom_id res chain seq x y z
N ARG A 1 -26.57 4.22 5.85
CA ARG A 1 -26.17 3.71 7.18
C ARG A 1 -25.61 2.33 6.92
N VAL A 2 -24.28 2.21 6.84
CA VAL A 2 -23.59 0.94 6.62
C VAL A 2 -23.27 0.40 8.00
N ASP A 3 -23.75 -0.81 8.26
CA ASP A 3 -23.58 -1.53 9.52
C ASP A 3 -22.31 -2.38 9.39
N PHE A 4 -21.27 -2.03 10.15
CA PHE A 4 -20.03 -2.79 10.21
C PHE A 4 -20.18 -3.80 11.35
N GLY A 5 -20.61 -5.01 11.00
CA GLY A 5 -20.83 -6.09 11.97
C GLY A 5 -19.64 -6.32 12.89
N ASN A 6 -19.92 -6.25 14.21
CA ASN A 6 -19.23 -6.82 15.36
C ASN A 6 -17.74 -7.20 15.18
N ASP A 7 -16.86 -6.22 15.38
CA ASP A 7 -15.89 -6.13 16.49
C ASP A 7 -14.85 -5.06 16.12
N VAL A 8 -15.21 -3.79 16.36
CA VAL A 8 -14.25 -2.69 16.24
C VAL A 8 -13.38 -2.72 17.49
N PHE A 9 -12.18 -3.27 17.38
CA PHE A 9 -11.14 -3.03 18.38
C PHE A 9 -10.68 -1.56 18.26
N VAL A 10 -11.20 -0.71 19.16
CA VAL A 10 -10.63 0.62 19.42
C VAL A 10 -9.70 0.47 20.62
N GLY A 11 -8.42 0.19 20.36
CA GLY A 11 -7.36 0.23 21.36
C GLY A 11 -6.32 1.29 20.98
N THR A 12 -5.76 1.99 21.97
CA THR A 12 -4.58 2.83 21.77
C THR A 12 -3.35 1.96 22.01
N LEU A 13 -2.52 1.78 20.98
CA LEU A 13 -1.19 1.19 21.14
C LEU A 13 -0.19 2.34 21.29
N ASP A 14 0.25 2.60 22.52
CA ASP A 14 1.31 3.58 22.79
C ASP A 14 2.67 2.95 22.47
N TYR A 15 3.17 3.17 21.26
CA TYR A 15 4.53 2.80 20.85
C TYR A 15 5.41 4.06 20.79
N THR A 16 6.57 4.01 21.45
CA THR A 16 7.60 5.05 21.33
C THR A 16 8.75 4.45 20.51
N PRO A 17 8.98 4.90 19.26
CA PRO A 17 10.10 4.39 18.47
C PRO A 17 11.43 4.76 19.11
N ASP A 18 12.29 3.75 19.34
CA ASP A 18 13.68 3.94 19.73
C ASP A 18 14.51 4.20 18.46
N GLY A 19 14.58 5.44 17.95
CA GLY A 19 15.46 5.76 16.83
C GLY A 19 15.06 6.99 16.02
N GLU A 20 16.07 7.71 15.53
CA GLU A 20 15.98 9.06 14.98
C GLU A 20 14.90 9.27 13.90
N ALA A 21 14.02 10.24 14.15
CA ALA A 21 13.18 10.88 13.13
C ALA A 21 14.09 11.56 12.09
N GLY A 22 14.41 10.81 11.04
CA GLY A 22 15.50 11.17 10.15
C GLY A 22 15.27 10.84 8.68
N THR A 23 14.05 10.83 8.15
CA THR A 23 13.81 11.12 6.72
C THR A 23 12.45 11.78 6.51
N THR A 24 12.42 12.81 5.67
CA THR A 24 11.23 13.51 5.17
C THR A 24 10.44 12.66 4.16
N GLY A 25 10.09 11.43 4.54
CA GLY A 25 9.25 10.55 3.74
C GLY A 25 7.77 10.85 3.95
N THR A 26 7.04 11.15 2.89
CA THR A 26 5.60 11.49 2.88
C THR A 26 4.71 10.26 3.07
N PHE A 27 5.10 9.31 3.93
CA PHE A 27 4.41 8.02 4.06
C PHE A 27 3.50 8.06 5.27
N GLY A 28 2.20 8.23 5.03
CA GLY A 28 1.20 8.09 6.08
C GLY A 28 1.17 6.65 6.58
N SER A 29 1.11 6.47 7.90
CA SER A 29 1.03 5.16 8.54
C SER A 29 -0.08 4.31 7.93
N GLN A 30 0.17 3.01 7.77
CA GLN A 30 -0.80 2.05 7.22
C GLN A 30 -1.01 0.91 8.18
N LEU A 31 -2.20 0.32 8.12
CA LEU A 31 -2.57 -0.86 8.87
C LEU A 31 -3.27 -1.82 7.92
N VAL A 32 -2.83 -3.07 7.88
CA VAL A 32 -3.59 -4.17 7.27
C VAL A 32 -3.76 -5.27 8.30
N VAL A 33 -4.87 -6.00 8.23
CA VAL A 33 -5.18 -7.10 9.16
C VAL A 33 -5.31 -8.39 8.39
N ASP A 34 -4.70 -9.44 8.92
CA ASP A 34 -5.05 -10.80 8.54
C ASP A 34 -6.39 -11.15 9.19
N GLY A 35 -7.46 -11.20 8.39
CA GLY A 35 -8.81 -11.49 8.88
C GLY A 35 -8.98 -12.90 9.44
N GLU A 36 -8.06 -13.83 9.15
CA GLU A 36 -8.11 -15.21 9.67
C GLU A 36 -7.54 -15.32 11.08
N THR A 37 -6.37 -14.71 11.32
CA THR A 37 -5.66 -14.81 12.60
C THR A 37 -5.85 -13.60 13.51
N GLY A 38 -6.30 -12.46 12.95
CA GLY A 38 -6.37 -11.17 13.63
C GLY A 38 -5.03 -10.44 13.75
N VAL A 39 -3.94 -10.99 13.20
CA VAL A 39 -2.62 -10.35 13.19
C VAL A 39 -2.67 -9.04 12.42
N LEU A 40 -2.10 -7.99 13.01
CA LEU A 40 -2.01 -6.67 12.41
C LEU A 40 -0.60 -6.43 11.87
N TYR A 41 -0.51 -5.85 10.69
CA TYR A 41 0.73 -5.35 10.11
C TYR A 41 0.64 -3.83 10.03
N VAL A 42 1.49 -3.16 10.81
CA VAL A 42 1.53 -1.71 10.95
C VAL A 42 2.75 -1.19 10.22
N LEU A 43 2.55 -0.32 9.23
CA LEU A 43 3.61 0.48 8.63
C LEU A 43 3.66 1.81 9.35
N ASP A 44 4.81 2.14 9.94
CA ASP A 44 5.06 3.44 10.54
C ASP A 44 6.51 3.88 10.27
N ALA A 45 6.68 5.14 9.82
CA ALA A 45 7.97 5.74 9.49
C ALA A 45 8.90 4.87 8.62
N GLY A 46 8.33 4.04 7.74
CA GLY A 46 9.09 3.13 6.86
C GLY A 46 9.46 1.78 7.47
N GLN A 47 9.11 1.54 8.74
CA GLN A 47 9.27 0.25 9.41
C GLN A 47 7.92 -0.48 9.44
N VAL A 48 7.94 -1.80 9.27
CA VAL A 48 6.75 -2.65 9.45
C VAL A 48 6.85 -3.36 10.80
N PHE A 49 5.74 -3.39 11.52
CA PHE A 49 5.57 -4.08 12.79
C PHE A 49 4.46 -5.10 12.68
N VAL A 50 4.70 -6.28 13.24
CA VAL A 50 3.72 -7.36 13.41
C VAL A 50 3.18 -7.26 14.84
N VAL A 51 1.87 -7.16 14.98
CA VAL A 51 1.18 -7.08 16.27
C VAL A 51 0.26 -8.27 16.41
N ASP A 52 0.53 -9.10 17.42
CA ASP A 52 -0.30 -10.24 17.78
C ASP A 52 -1.56 -9.75 18.51
N PRO A 53 -2.79 -10.11 18.08
CA PRO A 53 -4.00 -9.72 18.78
C PRO A 53 -4.13 -10.36 20.18
N ALA A 54 -3.45 -11.48 20.44
CA ALA A 54 -3.54 -12.23 21.68
C ALA A 54 -2.65 -11.68 22.82
N GLY A 55 -1.75 -10.72 22.54
CA GLY A 55 -0.85 -10.16 23.55
C GLY A 55 -0.14 -8.88 23.09
N PRO A 56 0.54 -8.14 23.99
CA PRO A 56 1.16 -6.85 23.67
C PRO A 56 2.45 -6.97 22.84
N THR A 57 2.67 -8.07 22.13
CA THR A 57 3.90 -8.29 21.39
C THR A 57 3.86 -7.51 20.08
N VAL A 58 4.73 -6.50 20.00
CA VAL A 58 5.01 -5.74 18.78
C VAL A 58 6.40 -6.14 18.31
N THR A 59 6.49 -6.80 17.15
CA THR A 59 7.77 -7.27 16.59
C THR A 59 8.08 -6.54 15.30
N PRO A 60 9.25 -5.90 15.15
CA PRO A 60 9.63 -5.33 13.87
C PRO A 60 9.84 -6.44 12.84
N LEU A 61 9.21 -6.31 11.68
CA LEU A 61 9.46 -7.16 10.53
C LEU A 61 10.79 -6.75 9.89
N ALA A 62 11.73 -7.69 9.81
CA ALA A 62 13.01 -7.44 9.16
C ALA A 62 12.80 -7.32 7.64
N LEU A 63 13.05 -6.12 7.12
CA LEU A 63 13.00 -5.82 5.70
C LEU A 63 14.38 -5.35 5.24
N GLU A 64 14.70 -5.60 3.97
CA GLU A 64 15.98 -5.14 3.39
C GLU A 64 16.05 -3.62 3.19
N ARG A 65 14.89 -2.95 3.19
CA ARG A 65 14.71 -1.52 2.90
C ARG A 65 13.49 -0.99 3.66
N SER A 66 13.37 0.34 3.75
CA SER A 66 12.16 0.97 4.29
C SER A 66 10.95 0.65 3.43
N ALA A 67 9.82 0.34 4.06
CA ALA A 67 8.56 0.14 3.38
C ALA A 67 7.83 1.46 3.06
N GLU A 68 7.10 1.50 1.96
CA GLU A 68 6.29 2.66 1.53
C GLU A 68 4.78 2.35 1.58
N SER A 69 4.39 1.08 1.43
CA SER A 69 2.99 0.64 1.48
C SER A 69 2.86 -0.84 1.82
N LEU A 70 1.69 -1.22 2.35
CA LEU A 70 1.25 -2.59 2.60
C LEU A 70 -0.04 -2.87 1.83
N ALA A 71 -0.25 -4.12 1.43
CA ALA A 71 -1.54 -4.65 1.01
C ALA A 71 -1.61 -6.14 1.38
N ILE A 72 -2.80 -6.67 1.67
CA ILE A 72 -2.96 -8.05 2.13
C ILE A 72 -3.98 -8.80 1.27
N ASP A 73 -3.64 -10.02 0.89
CA ASP A 73 -4.57 -11.05 0.40
C ASP A 73 -4.65 -12.15 1.46
N ALA A 74 -5.54 -11.97 2.43
CA ALA A 74 -5.72 -12.96 3.50
C ALA A 74 -6.23 -14.30 2.95
N ALA A 75 -7.06 -14.29 1.89
CA ALA A 75 -7.62 -15.50 1.30
C ALA A 75 -6.56 -16.38 0.62
N ARG A 76 -5.50 -15.76 0.10
CA ARG A 76 -4.36 -16.47 -0.52
C ARG A 76 -3.10 -16.48 0.35
N ARG A 77 -3.21 -16.08 1.62
CA ARG A 77 -2.13 -16.03 2.61
C ARG A 77 -0.92 -15.18 2.17
N ARG A 78 -1.15 -14.00 1.56
CA ARG A 78 -0.06 -13.11 1.08
C ARG A 78 -0.10 -11.71 1.70
N LEU A 79 1.06 -11.22 2.13
CA LEU A 79 1.31 -9.81 2.46
C LEU A 79 2.20 -9.20 1.39
N PHE A 80 1.73 -8.16 0.72
CA PHE A 80 2.53 -7.40 -0.23
C PHE A 80 3.14 -6.18 0.47
N VAL A 81 4.46 -6.06 0.38
CA VAL A 81 5.23 -4.93 0.92
C VAL A 81 5.88 -4.18 -0.22
N ALA A 82 5.56 -2.90 -0.34
CA ALA A 82 6.29 -2.00 -1.22
C ALA A 82 7.52 -1.48 -0.48
N LEU A 83 8.70 -1.69 -1.05
CA LEU A 83 9.99 -1.27 -0.55
C LEU A 83 10.50 -0.07 -1.36
N ALA A 84 11.02 0.92 -0.64
CA ALA A 84 11.54 2.15 -1.21
C ALA A 84 12.70 1.88 -2.18
N THR A 85 12.85 2.77 -3.16
CA THR A 85 13.94 2.66 -4.12
C THR A 85 15.32 2.89 -3.49
N ASP A 86 16.29 2.09 -3.91
CA ASP A 86 17.72 2.30 -3.67
C ASP A 86 18.43 3.03 -4.84
N GLY A 87 17.65 3.54 -5.79
CA GLY A 87 18.13 4.11 -7.06
C GLY A 87 17.98 3.16 -8.26
N SER A 88 17.71 1.86 -8.05
CA SER A 88 17.43 0.89 -9.12
C SER A 88 15.93 0.70 -9.44
N GLY A 89 15.07 1.33 -8.65
CA GLY A 89 13.61 1.24 -8.72
C GLY A 89 12.99 0.84 -7.38
N ALA A 90 11.69 1.09 -7.19
CA ALA A 90 10.96 0.61 -6.01
C ALA A 90 10.54 -0.83 -6.24
N VAL A 91 10.39 -1.62 -5.17
CA VAL A 91 10.14 -3.07 -5.26
C VAL A 91 8.84 -3.42 -4.56
N VAL A 92 8.03 -4.30 -5.14
CA VAL A 92 6.99 -5.02 -4.40
C VAL A 92 7.50 -6.41 -4.10
N THR A 93 7.41 -6.82 -2.83
CA THR A 93 7.74 -8.17 -2.37
C THR A 93 6.48 -8.82 -1.81
N ALA A 94 6.19 -10.04 -2.23
CA ALA A 94 5.16 -10.87 -1.61
C ALA A 94 5.79 -11.68 -0.46
N LEU A 95 5.17 -11.64 0.72
CA LEU A 95 5.51 -12.46 1.88
C LEU A 95 4.40 -13.46 2.12
N ASP A 96 4.75 -14.69 2.48
CA ASP A 96 3.80 -15.68 2.97
C ASP A 96 3.30 -15.26 4.36
N LEU A 97 1.99 -15.24 4.60
CA LEU A 97 1.43 -14.80 5.89
C LEU A 97 1.66 -15.80 7.03
N ASP A 98 1.97 -17.07 6.73
CA ASP A 98 2.15 -18.11 7.75
C ASP A 98 3.51 -18.01 8.44
N ASP A 99 4.56 -17.64 7.70
CA ASP A 99 5.93 -17.57 8.22
C ASP A 99 6.71 -16.30 7.85
N LEU A 100 6.08 -15.37 7.12
CA LEU A 100 6.64 -14.10 6.64
C LEU A 100 7.89 -14.28 5.76
N THR A 101 8.06 -15.46 5.16
CA THR A 101 9.12 -15.68 4.20
C THR A 101 8.85 -14.92 2.90
N ALA A 102 9.90 -14.31 2.36
CA ALA A 102 9.81 -13.58 1.10
C ALA A 102 9.75 -14.55 -0.09
N GLY A 103 8.74 -14.36 -0.93
CA GLY A 103 8.53 -15.07 -2.19
C GLY A 103 8.92 -14.20 -3.38
N GLU A 104 7.95 -13.96 -4.27
CA GLU A 104 8.18 -13.23 -5.51
C GLU A 104 8.45 -11.74 -5.26
N THR A 105 9.22 -11.12 -6.18
CA THR A 105 9.45 -9.67 -6.19
C THR A 105 9.29 -9.11 -7.60
N VAL A 106 8.87 -7.85 -7.69
CA VAL A 106 8.82 -7.09 -8.95
C VAL A 106 9.29 -5.65 -8.73
N VAL A 107 10.10 -5.14 -9.66
CA VAL A 107 10.55 -3.75 -9.65
C VAL A 107 9.52 -2.90 -10.39
N LEU A 108 9.01 -1.85 -9.74
CA LEU A 108 8.03 -0.92 -10.29
C LEU A 108 8.50 0.53 -10.14
N GLY A 109 8.86 1.16 -11.26
CA GLY A 109 9.12 2.60 -11.31
C GLY A 109 10.10 3.10 -10.24
N ASN A 110 9.89 4.32 -9.77
CA ASN A 110 10.75 4.99 -8.78
C ASN A 110 10.19 4.95 -7.35
N GLN A 111 8.88 4.91 -7.19
CA GLN A 111 8.23 4.98 -5.87
C GLN A 111 6.86 4.32 -5.90
N ILE A 112 6.44 3.65 -4.82
CA ILE A 112 5.12 3.03 -4.72
C ILE A 112 4.38 3.67 -3.55
N HIS A 113 3.37 4.48 -3.85
CA HIS A 113 2.68 5.27 -2.82
C HIS A 113 1.65 4.46 -2.05
N ARG A 114 0.88 3.63 -2.76
CA ARG A 114 -0.25 2.88 -2.23
C ARG A 114 -0.48 1.61 -3.02
N MET A 115 -0.94 0.57 -2.31
CA MET A 115 -1.34 -0.69 -2.91
C MET A 115 -2.67 -1.16 -2.33
N VAL A 116 -3.45 -1.91 -3.12
CA VAL A 116 -4.65 -2.59 -2.65
C VAL A 116 -4.84 -3.90 -3.42
N VAL A 117 -5.33 -4.94 -2.74
CA VAL A 117 -5.68 -6.22 -3.37
C VAL A 117 -7.18 -6.25 -3.64
N ASP A 118 -7.57 -6.69 -4.84
CA ASP A 118 -8.94 -7.09 -5.12
C ASP A 118 -9.20 -8.48 -4.52
N PRO A 119 -10.05 -8.61 -3.49
CA PRO A 119 -10.22 -9.88 -2.78
C PRO A 119 -10.78 -10.99 -3.67
N ASP A 120 -11.58 -10.62 -4.70
CA ASP A 120 -12.21 -11.58 -5.59
C ASP A 120 -11.16 -12.23 -6.52
N SER A 121 -10.39 -11.42 -7.25
CA SER A 121 -9.39 -11.93 -8.20
C SER A 121 -8.03 -12.25 -7.58
N GLY A 122 -7.68 -11.63 -6.46
CA GLY A 122 -6.34 -11.65 -5.88
C GLY A 122 -5.35 -10.72 -6.58
N ARG A 123 -5.83 -9.86 -7.50
CA ARG A 123 -4.99 -8.90 -8.21
C ARG A 123 -4.57 -7.75 -7.31
N LEU A 124 -3.31 -7.35 -7.43
CA LEU A 124 -2.74 -6.21 -6.71
C LEU A 124 -2.76 -4.97 -7.62
N PHE A 125 -3.31 -3.88 -7.11
CA PHE A 125 -3.29 -2.58 -7.77
C PHE A 125 -2.30 -1.66 -7.05
N ALA A 126 -1.27 -1.21 -7.74
CA ALA A 126 -0.19 -0.39 -7.18
C ALA A 126 -0.15 0.99 -7.82
N ASN A 127 -0.25 2.05 -7.01
CA ASN A 127 -0.01 3.42 -7.45
C ASN A 127 1.50 3.71 -7.43
N VAL A 128 2.07 3.82 -8.62
CA VAL A 128 3.51 3.90 -8.85
C VAL A 128 3.86 5.25 -9.44
N ARG A 129 4.83 5.94 -8.84
CA ARG A 129 5.56 7.04 -9.47
C ARG A 129 6.60 6.45 -10.41
N VAL A 130 6.44 6.67 -11.70
CA VAL A 130 7.21 5.95 -12.72
C VAL A 130 8.66 6.42 -12.85
N SER A 131 8.96 7.65 -12.47
CA SER A 131 10.29 8.25 -12.59
C SER A 131 10.50 9.32 -11.52
N THR A 132 11.58 10.10 -11.63
CA THR A 132 11.80 11.29 -10.78
C THR A 132 10.83 12.44 -11.11
N SER A 133 10.02 12.34 -12.17
CA SER A 133 8.85 13.20 -12.35
C SER A 133 7.71 12.78 -11.42
N TRP A 134 6.74 13.66 -11.16
CA TRP A 134 5.56 13.34 -10.35
C TRP A 134 4.47 12.58 -11.13
N THR A 135 4.76 12.07 -12.32
CA THR A 135 3.83 11.23 -13.07
C THR A 135 3.61 9.91 -12.35
N THR A 136 2.34 9.56 -12.15
CA THR A 136 1.96 8.30 -11.51
C THR A 136 1.06 7.46 -12.40
N ARG A 137 1.12 6.15 -12.19
CA ARG A 137 0.29 5.14 -12.86
C ARG A 137 -0.31 4.22 -11.82
N VAL A 138 -1.41 3.57 -12.16
CA VAL A 138 -1.86 2.38 -11.44
C VAL A 138 -1.54 1.17 -12.30
N TYR A 139 -0.69 0.29 -11.77
CA TYR A 139 -0.40 -1.02 -12.34
C TYR A 139 -1.35 -2.04 -11.73
N ALA A 140 -1.79 -3.00 -12.54
CA ALA A 140 -2.42 -4.22 -12.05
C ALA A 140 -1.42 -5.38 -12.18
N LEU A 141 -1.27 -6.14 -11.11
CA LEU A 141 -0.43 -7.33 -11.05
C LEU A 141 -1.29 -8.53 -10.66
N GLU A 142 -0.97 -9.69 -11.21
CA GLU A 142 -1.52 -10.96 -10.70
C GLU A 142 -0.92 -11.26 -9.31
N SER A 143 -1.49 -12.24 -8.61
CA SER A 143 -1.07 -12.57 -7.23
C SER A 143 0.40 -13.01 -7.13
N ASP A 144 0.96 -13.55 -8.22
CA ASP A 144 2.37 -13.94 -8.37
C ASP A 144 3.29 -12.77 -8.81
N LEU A 145 2.77 -11.55 -8.78
CA LEU A 145 3.43 -10.30 -9.19
C LEU A 145 3.77 -10.21 -10.70
N SER A 146 3.24 -11.11 -11.53
CA SER A 146 3.30 -10.91 -12.98
C SER A 146 2.43 -9.74 -13.43
N GLU A 147 2.91 -8.96 -14.41
CA GLU A 147 2.18 -7.79 -14.90
C GLU A 147 0.91 -8.20 -15.67
N VAL A 148 -0.23 -7.62 -15.28
CA VAL A 148 -1.42 -7.62 -16.11
C VAL A 148 -1.19 -6.58 -17.22
N PRO A 149 -1.53 -6.87 -18.50
CA PRO A 149 -1.41 -5.90 -19.60
C PRO A 149 -2.51 -4.82 -19.52
N TRP A 150 -2.57 -4.14 -18.39
CA TRP A 150 -3.48 -3.05 -18.06
C TRP A 150 -2.74 -2.04 -17.19
N VAL A 151 -2.84 -0.77 -17.58
CA VAL A 151 -2.26 0.35 -16.85
C VAL A 151 -3.25 1.50 -16.93
N LEU A 152 -3.51 2.13 -15.79
CA LEU A 152 -4.23 3.40 -15.73
C LEU A 152 -3.21 4.54 -15.57
N GLU A 153 -3.07 5.34 -16.63
CA GLU A 153 -2.34 6.60 -16.58
C GLU A 153 -3.16 7.61 -15.79
N LEU A 154 -2.60 8.11 -14.69
CA LEU A 154 -3.18 9.23 -13.97
C LEU A 154 -2.55 10.48 -14.55
N ALA A 155 -3.39 11.33 -15.17
CA ALA A 155 -2.90 12.57 -15.76
C ALA A 155 -2.12 13.36 -14.71
N ALA A 156 -0.85 13.63 -14.99
CA ALA A 156 -0.09 14.60 -14.20
C ALA A 156 -0.84 15.93 -14.28
N ASP A 157 -1.21 16.52 -13.15
CA ASP A 157 -1.79 17.86 -13.15
C ASP A 157 -0.70 18.82 -13.66
N PRO A 158 -0.89 19.47 -14.83
CA PRO A 158 0.11 20.35 -15.42
C PRO A 158 0.39 21.59 -14.56
N VAL A 159 -0.46 21.88 -13.56
CA VAL A 159 -0.34 23.03 -12.66
C VAL A 159 0.31 22.66 -11.33
N ALA A 160 0.33 21.37 -10.96
CA ALA A 160 0.92 20.89 -9.71
C ALA A 160 2.45 20.89 -9.74
N THR A 161 3.08 22.05 -9.62
CA THR A 161 4.51 22.12 -9.29
C THR A 161 4.70 21.74 -7.82
N GLY A 162 4.72 20.43 -7.53
CA GLY A 162 5.16 19.92 -6.23
C GLY A 162 4.12 19.21 -5.36
N SER A 163 2.87 19.01 -5.81
CA SER A 163 1.93 18.14 -5.09
C SER A 163 1.89 16.75 -5.70
N SER A 164 2.24 15.77 -4.87
CA SER A 164 2.17 14.35 -5.19
C SER A 164 0.78 13.94 -5.68
N SER A 165 0.68 13.38 -6.88
CA SER A 165 -0.51 12.66 -7.32
C SER A 165 -0.56 11.31 -6.60
N HIS A 166 -0.78 11.35 -5.29
CA HIS A 166 -1.06 10.17 -4.49
C HIS A 166 -2.46 9.72 -4.86
N ALA A 167 -2.58 8.74 -5.75
CA ALA A 167 -3.85 8.08 -5.93
C ALA A 167 -4.05 7.09 -4.80
N TRP A 168 -5.23 7.12 -4.19
CA TRP A 168 -5.65 6.10 -3.24
C TRP A 168 -6.57 5.12 -3.97
N PRO A 169 -6.03 4.00 -4.50
CA PRO A 169 -6.85 2.95 -5.07
C PRO A 169 -7.61 2.23 -3.95
N ALA A 170 -8.89 1.97 -4.20
CA ALA A 170 -9.72 1.06 -3.43
C ALA A 170 -10.46 0.16 -4.42
N VAL A 171 -10.72 -1.09 -4.03
CA VAL A 171 -11.35 -2.08 -4.91
C VAL A 171 -12.51 -2.75 -4.22
N GLY A 172 -13.52 -3.12 -5.00
CA GLY A 172 -14.66 -3.88 -4.52
C GLY A 172 -15.80 -3.93 -5.54
N GLY A 173 -16.51 -5.06 -5.59
CA GLY A 173 -17.65 -5.25 -6.48
C GLY A 173 -17.29 -5.11 -7.96
N GLY A 174 -16.11 -5.62 -8.36
CA GLY A 174 -15.62 -5.54 -9.74
C GLY A 174 -15.22 -4.14 -10.20
N ARG A 175 -14.95 -3.22 -9.27
CA ARG A 175 -14.56 -1.83 -9.58
C ARG A 175 -13.29 -1.42 -8.87
N LEU A 176 -12.49 -0.60 -9.55
CA LEU A 176 -11.41 0.18 -8.97
C LEU A 176 -11.90 1.62 -8.80
N VAL A 177 -11.80 2.13 -7.58
CA VAL A 177 -12.04 3.52 -7.24
C VAL A 177 -10.69 4.16 -6.99
N VAL A 178 -10.40 5.25 -7.69
CA VAL A 178 -9.17 6.02 -7.51
C VAL A 178 -9.54 7.41 -7.00
N ALA A 179 -9.15 7.71 -5.77
CA ALA A 179 -9.24 9.06 -5.23
C ALA A 179 -7.92 9.79 -5.49
N SER A 180 -8.00 10.93 -6.16
CA SER A 180 -6.88 11.85 -6.38
C SER A 180 -7.11 13.11 -5.53
N PRO A 181 -6.19 13.46 -4.62
CA PRO A 181 -6.36 14.65 -3.79
C PRO A 181 -6.42 15.91 -4.65
N ALA A 182 -7.25 16.85 -4.20
CA ALA A 182 -7.13 18.25 -4.58
C ALA A 182 -5.67 18.71 -4.50
N THR A 183 -5.17 19.36 -5.55
CA THR A 183 -3.91 20.08 -5.46
C THR A 183 -4.01 21.19 -4.41
N LEU A 184 -2.88 21.56 -3.83
CA LEU A 184 -2.78 22.64 -2.83
C LEU A 184 -3.26 24.00 -3.37
N ASP A 185 -3.42 24.14 -4.69
CA ASP A 185 -3.84 25.35 -5.38
C ASP A 185 -5.37 25.47 -5.54
N GLY A 186 -6.15 24.68 -4.80
CA GLY A 186 -7.61 24.78 -4.78
C GLY A 186 -8.33 23.94 -5.84
N GLY A 187 -7.65 22.94 -6.42
CA GLY A 187 -8.32 21.90 -7.20
C GLY A 187 -9.36 21.14 -6.36
N GLN A 188 -10.37 20.54 -6.99
CA GLN A 188 -11.27 19.63 -6.27
C GLN A 188 -10.66 18.23 -6.21
N SER A 189 -10.75 17.55 -5.06
CA SER A 189 -10.45 16.13 -4.99
C SER A 189 -11.35 15.39 -5.96
N ARG A 190 -10.75 14.52 -6.77
CA ARG A 190 -11.47 13.75 -7.79
C ARG A 190 -11.60 12.31 -7.33
N LEU A 191 -12.77 11.74 -7.54
CA LEU A 191 -13.03 10.32 -7.38
C LEU A 191 -13.39 9.76 -8.74
N ASP A 192 -12.53 8.89 -9.28
CA ASP A 192 -12.78 8.19 -10.52
C ASP A 192 -13.10 6.72 -10.24
N VAL A 193 -14.02 6.15 -11.01
CA VAL A 193 -14.44 4.76 -10.87
C VAL A 193 -14.25 4.06 -12.21
N TYR A 194 -13.52 2.96 -12.18
CA TYR A 194 -13.17 2.14 -13.33
C TYR A 194 -13.73 0.73 -13.15
N ALA A 195 -14.12 0.09 -14.24
CA ALA A 195 -14.31 -1.36 -14.23
C ALA A 195 -12.94 -2.03 -14.10
N LEU A 196 -12.87 -3.11 -13.32
CA LEU A 196 -11.65 -3.90 -13.23
C LEU A 196 -11.39 -4.62 -14.56
N PRO A 197 -10.11 -4.76 -14.97
CA PRO A 197 -9.71 -5.63 -16.08
C PRO A 197 -9.90 -7.12 -15.75
#